data_AF-A0A2V5HI45-F1
#
_entry.id   AF-A0A2V5HI45-F1
#
_cell.length_a   1.000
_cell.length_b   1.000
_cell.length_c   1.000
_cell.angle_alpha   90.00
_cell.angle_beta   90.00
_cell.angle_gamma   90.00
#
_symmetry.space_group_name_H-M   'P 1'
#
loop_
_entity.id
_entity.type
_entity.pdbx_description
1 polymer ?
#
loop_
_entity_poly.entity_id
_entity_poly.type
_entity_poly.pdbx_seq_one_letter_code
_entity_poly.pdbx_strand_id
1 'polypeptide(L)'
;MSARPLSSCLRARCSTLRAQNVQGFSTRSNLRAADHGDHYDPPTGYLFGLKPGQKYQKEGWENIWYYGFIGSLLVTGVAYVFKPDTSIQTWALEEARRRLEAEGILEDPDKAQRK
;
A
#
# COMPACT_ATOMS: atom_id res chain seq x y z
N MET A 1 -65.13 -56.44 33.53
CA MET A 1 -65.76 -55.89 32.30
C MET A 1 -65.41 -54.41 32.22
N SER A 2 -64.90 -53.99 31.05
CA SER A 2 -64.77 -52.60 30.57
C SER A 2 -63.87 -51.63 31.36
N ALA A 3 -62.59 -51.57 31.02
CA ALA A 3 -61.78 -50.37 31.18
C ALA A 3 -61.62 -49.73 29.79
N ARG A 4 -62.08 -48.47 29.66
CA ARG A 4 -62.15 -47.68 28.42
C ARG A 4 -60.77 -47.15 28.00
N PRO A 5 -60.52 -46.95 26.69
CA PRO A 5 -59.23 -46.49 26.19
C PRO A 5 -59.02 -44.99 26.47
N LEU A 6 -57.84 -44.64 27.00
CA LEU A 6 -57.35 -43.25 27.01
C LEU A 6 -56.58 -43.01 25.71
N SER A 7 -57.28 -42.50 24.70
CA SER A 7 -56.66 -41.99 23.47
C SER A 7 -55.84 -40.74 23.80
N SER A 8 -54.52 -40.88 23.85
CA SER A 8 -53.61 -39.74 23.96
C SER A 8 -53.42 -39.11 22.58
N CYS A 9 -54.02 -37.95 22.37
CA CYS A 9 -53.78 -37.15 21.17
C CYS A 9 -52.34 -36.62 21.20
N LEU A 10 -51.46 -37.22 20.39
CA LEU A 10 -50.12 -36.68 20.12
C LEU A 10 -50.26 -35.37 19.34
N ARG A 11 -50.18 -34.24 20.06
CA ARG A 11 -50.12 -32.91 19.45
C ARG A 11 -48.74 -32.72 18.83
N ALA A 12 -48.62 -32.96 17.53
CA ALA A 12 -47.42 -32.63 16.77
C ALA A 12 -47.16 -31.11 16.87
N ARG A 13 -46.08 -30.72 17.55
CA ARG A 13 -45.60 -29.34 17.52
C ARG A 13 -44.85 -29.16 16.22
N CYS A 14 -45.51 -28.56 15.23
CA CYS A 14 -44.81 -28.12 14.03
C CYS A 14 -43.88 -26.98 14.44
N SER A 15 -42.58 -27.25 14.48
CA SER A 15 -41.56 -26.24 14.72
C SER A 15 -41.58 -25.29 13.53
N THR A 16 -42.16 -24.11 13.69
CA THR A 16 -41.97 -23.04 12.70
C THR A 16 -40.49 -22.68 12.70
N LEU A 17 -39.79 -23.09 11.65
CA LEU A 17 -38.45 -22.59 11.36
C LEU A 17 -38.58 -21.08 11.18
N ARG A 18 -38.21 -20.33 12.21
CA ARG A 18 -38.16 -18.88 12.17
C ARG A 18 -37.10 -18.53 11.14
N ALA A 19 -37.51 -17.91 10.04
CA ALA A 19 -36.58 -17.32 9.08
C ALA A 19 -35.65 -16.40 9.86
N GLN A 20 -34.37 -16.78 9.95
CA GLN A 20 -33.35 -15.92 10.52
C GLN A 20 -33.27 -14.70 9.61
N ASN A 21 -33.51 -13.53 10.18
CA ASN A 21 -33.35 -12.27 9.47
C ASN A 21 -31.86 -12.13 9.14
N VAL A 22 -31.48 -12.47 7.91
CA VAL A 22 -30.15 -12.18 7.38
C VAL A 22 -30.11 -10.67 7.20
N GLN A 23 -29.72 -9.96 8.26
CA GLN A 23 -29.36 -8.55 8.18
C GLN A 23 -28.20 -8.48 7.18
N GLY A 24 -28.49 -7.99 5.97
CA GLY A 24 -27.47 -7.73 4.97
C GLY A 24 -26.39 -6.81 5.54
N PHE A 25 -25.16 -6.96 5.05
CA PHE A 25 -24.03 -6.10 5.37
C PHE A 25 -24.42 -4.63 5.24
N SER A 26 -24.75 -3.98 6.37
CA SER A 26 -25.12 -2.58 6.39
C SER A 26 -23.82 -1.78 6.37
N THR A 27 -23.54 -1.11 5.26
CA THR A 27 -22.51 -0.07 5.15
C THR A 27 -22.97 1.22 5.86
N ARG A 28 -23.55 1.10 7.06
CA ARG A 28 -23.68 2.25 7.96
C ARG A 28 -22.28 2.57 8.48
N SER A 29 -21.48 3.19 7.61
CA SER A 29 -20.50 4.13 8.09
C SER A 29 -21.29 5.10 8.95
N ASN A 30 -21.06 5.08 10.27
CA ASN A 30 -21.18 6.32 11.01
C ASN A 30 -20.13 7.22 10.38
N LEU A 31 -20.50 7.89 9.27
CA LEU A 31 -19.88 9.14 8.89
C LEU A 31 -19.99 9.95 10.17
N ARG A 32 -18.88 10.03 10.91
CA ARG A 32 -18.72 11.12 11.84
C ARG A 32 -18.90 12.32 10.93
N ALA A 33 -20.07 12.93 11.03
CA ALA A 33 -20.28 14.25 10.48
C ALA A 33 -19.03 15.01 10.86
N ALA A 34 -18.28 15.44 9.85
CA ALA A 34 -17.26 16.43 10.08
C ALA A 34 -18.06 17.59 10.67
N ASP A 35 -18.00 17.72 11.99
CA ASP A 35 -18.64 18.78 12.75
C ASP A 35 -17.89 20.04 12.38
N HIS A 36 -18.21 20.54 11.18
CA HIS A 36 -17.85 21.86 10.74
C HIS A 36 -18.78 22.77 11.54
N GLY A 37 -18.42 23.02 12.80
CA GLY A 37 -18.96 24.17 13.51
C GLY A 37 -18.83 25.38 12.58
N ASP A 38 -19.82 26.27 12.61
CA ASP A 38 -19.91 27.53 11.86
C ASP A 38 -18.78 28.51 12.27
N HIS A 39 -17.53 28.06 12.17
CA HIS A 39 -16.33 28.81 12.45
C HIS A 39 -15.95 29.53 11.16
N TYR A 40 -16.61 30.66 10.93
CA TYR A 40 -16.16 31.60 9.92
C TYR A 40 -14.82 32.18 10.35
N ASP A 41 -13.76 31.79 9.64
CA ASP A 41 -12.44 32.41 9.79
C ASP A 41 -12.35 33.60 8.82
N PRO A 42 -12.41 34.85 9.31
CA PRO A 42 -12.34 36.02 8.45
C PRO A 42 -10.98 36.06 7.72
N PRO A 43 -10.91 36.67 6.52
CA PRO A 43 -9.66 36.78 5.78
C PRO A 43 -8.65 37.66 6.56
N THR A 44 -7.74 37.03 7.30
CA THR A 44 -6.81 37.69 8.23
C THR A 44 -5.55 38.26 7.56
N GLY A 45 -5.35 38.01 6.25
CA GLY A 45 -4.18 38.50 5.50
C GLY A 45 -2.85 37.85 5.93
N TYR A 46 -2.89 36.79 6.73
CA TYR A 46 -1.71 36.07 7.19
C TYR A 46 -1.33 34.96 6.20
N LEU A 47 -0.04 34.91 5.87
CA LEU A 47 0.53 33.85 5.05
C LEU A 47 0.39 32.51 5.82
N PHE A 48 -0.50 31.64 5.35
CA PHE A 48 -0.83 30.33 5.96
C PHE A 48 -1.65 30.37 7.25
N GLY A 49 -2.37 31.46 7.54
CA GLY A 49 -3.21 31.56 8.75
C GLY A 49 -2.43 31.69 10.06
N LEU A 50 -1.11 31.83 9.98
CA LEU A 50 -0.24 32.00 11.14
C LEU A 50 -0.01 33.48 11.43
N LYS A 51 -0.35 33.90 12.65
CA LYS A 51 -0.03 35.26 13.12
C LYS A 51 1.50 35.46 13.04
N PRO A 52 1.99 36.56 12.43
CA PRO A 52 3.42 36.84 12.39
C PRO A 52 4.01 36.87 13.80
N GLY A 53 5.01 36.03 14.05
CA GLY A 53 5.65 35.86 15.36
C GLY A 53 5.30 34.56 16.11
N GLN A 54 4.30 33.80 15.65
CA GLN A 54 4.06 32.43 16.14
C GLN A 54 5.00 31.45 15.42
N LYS A 55 5.67 30.57 16.18
CA LYS A 55 6.47 29.49 15.61
C LYS A 55 5.53 28.40 15.10
N TYR A 56 5.74 27.95 13.86
CA TYR A 56 5.02 26.82 13.31
C TYR A 56 5.17 25.58 14.20
N GLN A 57 4.05 24.97 14.56
CA GLN A 57 4.04 23.69 15.26
C GLN A 57 3.92 22.60 14.20
N LYS A 58 4.91 21.71 14.17
CA LYS A 58 4.88 20.58 13.24
C LYS A 58 3.67 19.71 13.50
N GLU A 59 2.98 19.36 12.43
CA GLU A 59 1.81 18.49 12.52
C GLU A 59 2.26 17.03 12.70
N GLY A 60 1.49 16.23 13.44
CA GLY A 60 1.89 14.85 13.77
C GLY A 60 2.10 13.94 12.55
N TRP A 61 1.49 14.27 11.40
CA TRP A 61 1.64 13.55 10.14
C TRP A 61 2.89 13.97 9.35
N GLU A 62 3.37 15.19 9.55
CA GLU A 62 4.45 15.81 8.76
C GLU A 62 5.73 14.97 8.85
N ASN A 63 6.05 14.49 10.05
CA ASN A 63 7.21 13.62 10.27
C ASN A 63 7.06 12.27 9.55
N ILE A 64 5.89 11.63 9.60
CA ILE A 64 5.67 10.34 8.92
C ILE A 64 5.84 10.51 7.41
N TRP A 65 5.37 11.63 6.87
CA TRP A 65 5.48 11.93 5.47
C TRP A 65 6.91 12.22 5.07
N TYR A 66 7.63 13.08 5.80
CA TYR A 66 9.03 13.35 5.50
C TYR A 66 9.91 12.10 5.59
N TYR A 67 9.81 11.33 6.67
CA TYR A 67 10.63 10.12 6.81
C TYR A 67 10.21 9.01 5.83
N GLY A 68 8.91 8.82 5.61
CA GLY A 68 8.42 7.82 4.67
C GLY A 68 8.75 8.17 3.22
N PHE A 69 8.45 9.41 2.81
CA PHE A 69 8.63 9.86 1.43
C PHE A 69 10.10 10.09 1.09
N ILE A 70 10.83 10.89 1.88
CA ILE A 70 12.26 11.13 1.63
C ILE A 70 13.05 9.84 1.85
N GLY A 71 12.71 9.06 2.88
CA GLY A 71 13.33 7.76 3.12
C GLY A 71 13.15 6.80 1.95
N SER A 72 11.94 6.71 1.38
CA SER A 72 11.70 5.85 0.21
C SER A 72 12.44 6.34 -1.04
N LEU A 73 12.48 7.66 -1.30
CA LEU A 73 13.27 8.21 -2.39
C LEU A 73 14.77 7.91 -2.26
N LEU A 74 15.33 8.01 -1.04
CA LEU A 74 16.72 7.65 -0.79
C LEU A 74 16.98 6.16 -1.02
N VAL A 75 16.11 5.29 -0.50
CA VAL A 75 16.22 3.84 -0.71
C VAL A 75 16.12 3.49 -2.19
N THR A 76 15.18 4.09 -2.93
CA THR A 76 15.07 3.89 -4.38
C THR A 76 16.29 4.42 -5.13
N GLY A 77 16.81 5.58 -4.74
CA GLY A 77 18.02 6.15 -5.34
C GLY A 77 19.24 5.24 -5.17
N VAL A 78 19.45 4.72 -3.96
CA VAL A 78 20.52 3.76 -3.67
C VAL A 78 20.30 2.47 -4.48
N ALA A 79 19.10 1.90 -4.47
CA ALA A 79 18.79 0.69 -5.22
C ALA A 79 18.98 0.88 -6.74
N TYR A 80 18.72 2.08 -7.26
CA TYR A 80 18.90 2.41 -8.67
C TYR A 80 20.39 2.47 -9.04
N VAL A 81 21.22 3.11 -8.21
CA VAL A 81 22.67 3.22 -8.46
C VAL A 81 23.36 1.86 -8.38
N PHE A 82 22.98 1.01 -7.43
CA PHE A 82 23.58 -0.32 -7.26
C PHE A 82 22.86 -1.41 -8.06
N LYS A 83 21.92 -1.05 -8.94
CA LYS A 83 21.25 -2.03 -9.78
C LYS A 83 22.29 -2.67 -10.71
N PRO A 84 22.44 -4.01 -10.73
CA PRO A 84 23.40 -4.67 -11.60
C PRO A 84 23.04 -4.43 -13.07
N ASP A 85 24.05 -4.22 -13.91
CA ASP A 85 23.89 -4.08 -15.36
C ASP A 85 23.48 -5.42 -15.98
N THR A 86 22.17 -5.67 -16.06
CA THR A 86 21.58 -6.86 -16.70
C THR A 86 21.22 -6.58 -18.17
N SER A 87 21.93 -5.67 -18.83
CA SER A 87 21.64 -5.29 -20.21
C SER A 87 22.13 -6.38 -21.18
N ILE A 88 21.39 -6.61 -22.27
CA ILE A 88 21.84 -7.56 -23.32
C ILE A 88 23.07 -7.04 -24.08
N GLN A 89 23.30 -5.73 -24.04
CA GLN A 89 24.38 -5.06 -24.75
C GLN A 89 25.74 -5.37 -24.14
N THR A 90 25.83 -5.44 -22.81
CA THR A 90 27.07 -5.85 -22.13
C THR A 90 27.45 -7.28 -22.49
N TRP A 91 26.49 -8.20 -22.47
CA TRP A 91 26.71 -9.57 -22.95
C TRP A 91 27.09 -9.61 -24.43
N ALA A 92 26.37 -8.88 -25.29
CA ALA A 92 26.63 -8.87 -26.73
C ALA A 92 28.01 -8.30 -27.08
N LEU A 93 28.49 -7.28 -26.36
CA LEU A 93 29.84 -6.72 -26.52
C LEU A 93 30.91 -7.72 -26.10
N GLU A 94 30.71 -8.43 -24.99
CA GLU A 94 31.66 -9.44 -24.50
C GLU A 94 31.71 -10.66 -25.43
N GLU A 95 30.56 -11.09 -25.94
CA GLU A 95 30.48 -12.17 -26.93
C GLU A 95 31.06 -11.76 -28.29
N ALA A 96 30.81 -10.52 -28.75
CA ALA A 96 31.44 -9.98 -29.95
C ALA A 96 32.97 -9.89 -29.80
N ARG A 97 33.46 -9.49 -28.62
CA ARG A 97 34.89 -9.46 -28.30
C ARG A 97 35.50 -10.86 -28.39
N ARG A 98 34.87 -11.88 -27.79
CA ARG A 98 35.37 -13.27 -27.91
C ARG A 98 35.48 -13.77 -29.35
N ARG A 99 34.55 -13.38 -30.23
CA ARG A 99 34.65 -13.73 -31.65
C ARG A 99 35.80 -13.00 -32.35
N LEU A 100 35.99 -11.72 -32.05
CA LEU A 100 37.10 -10.92 -32.61
C LEU A 100 38.48 -11.33 -32.07
N GLU A 101 38.56 -11.79 -30.81
CA GLU A 101 39.77 -12.38 -30.22
C GLU A 101 40.10 -13.73 -30.85
N ALA A 102 39.08 -14.57 -31.11
CA ALA A 102 39.25 -15.84 -31.83
C ALA A 102 39.68 -15.64 -33.29
N GLU A 103 39.26 -14.53 -33.91
CA GLU A 103 39.68 -14.12 -35.26
C GLU A 103 41.05 -13.39 -35.28
N GLY A 104 41.67 -13.16 -34.11
CA GLY A 104 43.03 -12.63 -33.99
C GLY A 104 43.20 -11.17 -34.43
N ILE A 105 42.11 -10.42 -34.59
CA ILE A 105 42.09 -9.03 -35.09
C ILE A 105 42.27 -8.00 -33.96
N LEU A 106 42.06 -8.38 -32.69
CA LEU A 106 42.14 -7.47 -31.54
C LEU A 106 43.20 -7.95 -30.52
N GLU A 107 44.20 -7.10 -30.23
CA GLU A 107 45.17 -7.34 -29.16
C GLU A 107 44.51 -7.11 -27.79
N ASP A 108 44.79 -8.01 -26.85
CA ASP A 108 44.17 -8.05 -25.53
C ASP A 108 44.44 -6.71 -24.78
N PRO A 109 43.42 -5.91 -24.45
CA PRO A 109 43.61 -4.58 -23.84
C PRO A 109 44.40 -4.63 -22.53
N ASP A 110 44.36 -5.74 -21.78
CA ASP A 110 45.14 -5.93 -20.55
C ASP A 110 46.65 -6.02 -20.80
N LYS A 111 47.09 -6.40 -22.00
CA LYS A 111 48.51 -6.37 -22.42
C LYS A 111 48.93 -4.99 -22.90
N ALA A 112 48.02 -4.24 -23.54
CA ALA A 112 48.26 -2.86 -23.95
C ALA A 112 48.34 -1.87 -22.77
N GLN A 113 47.61 -2.13 -21.67
CA GLN A 113 47.61 -1.30 -20.46
C GLN A 113 48.80 -1.58 -19.51
N ARG A 114 49.45 -2.74 -19.62
CA ARG A 114 50.61 -3.13 -18.79
C ARG A 114 51.98 -2.80 -19.39
N LYS A 115 52.00 -2.11 -20.54
CA LYS A 115 53.20 -1.72 -21.27
C LYS A 115 53.46 -0.22 -21.11
#